data_AF-A0A3N5TIZ5-F1
#
_entry.id   AF-A0A3N5TIZ5-F1
#
_cell.length_a   1.000
_cell.length_b   1.000
_cell.length_c   1.000
_cell.angle_alpha   90.00
_cell.angle_beta   90.00
_cell.angle_gamma   90.00
#
_symmetry.space_group_name_H-M   'P 1'
#
loop_
_entity.id
_entity.type
_entity.pdbx_description
1 polymer ?
#
loop_
_entity_poly.entity_id
_entity_poly.type
_entity_poly.pdbx_seq_one_letter_code
_entity_poly.pdbx_strand_id
1 'polypeptide(L)'
;VIANSGSANCCTGDQGMKDAVSEARLAAYGLRISEELILVASTGVIGKPLALDKIEAAVPELVKSLSPGGINDFAQAIMTTDTAPKIVSRSGKIGGSGFNITGVAKGAGMICPDMATMLCFVCTDAGASPDFLKEALASSVEKSFNRITIDGDTSTNDTVLVMANGMSGAKVKSSQDKEYFRRILDEVLIALARMVVKDGEGATKLVDVIVKGAASASDAGKNCKNRSQFKSC
;
A
#
# COMPACT_ATOMS: atom_id res chain seq x y z
N VAL A 1 9.04 -1.68 -8.20
CA VAL A 1 8.91 -0.60 -7.20
C VAL A 1 10.21 -0.55 -6.41
N ILE A 2 10.76 0.64 -6.19
CA ILE A 2 11.79 0.89 -5.18
C ILE A 2 11.15 1.78 -4.10
N ALA A 3 11.47 1.51 -2.84
CA ALA A 3 10.91 2.25 -1.73
C ALA A 3 11.96 2.55 -0.67
N ASN A 4 11.85 3.71 -0.03
CA ASN A 4 12.73 4.12 1.05
C ASN A 4 11.93 4.55 2.29
N SER A 5 12.50 4.29 3.46
CA SER A 5 12.02 4.79 4.76
C SER A 5 13.01 5.79 5.37
N GLY A 6 12.53 6.62 6.30
CA GLY A 6 13.35 7.63 7.01
C GLY A 6 13.49 8.99 6.33
N SER A 7 12.97 9.14 5.11
CA SER A 7 12.75 10.42 4.42
C SER A 7 11.55 10.29 3.50
N ALA A 8 10.59 11.21 3.62
CA ALA A 8 9.41 11.23 2.75
C ALA A 8 9.69 11.85 1.37
N ASN A 9 10.87 12.48 1.19
CA ASN A 9 11.18 13.30 0.03
C ASN A 9 10.05 14.30 -0.34
N CYS A 10 9.39 14.83 0.69
CA CYS A 10 8.29 15.78 0.54
C CYS A 10 8.78 17.18 0.92
N CYS A 11 8.31 18.21 0.22
CA CYS A 11 8.72 19.61 0.43
C CYS A 11 10.24 19.85 0.26
N THR A 12 10.88 19.12 -0.66
CA THR A 12 12.32 19.15 -0.97
C THR A 12 12.64 19.90 -2.27
N GLY A 13 11.64 20.53 -2.89
CA GLY A 13 11.78 21.35 -4.10
C GLY A 13 12.24 20.56 -5.33
N ASP A 14 12.82 21.27 -6.30
CA ASP A 14 13.30 20.68 -7.56
C ASP A 14 14.36 19.59 -7.34
N GLN A 15 15.15 19.70 -6.27
CA GLN A 15 16.14 18.69 -5.94
C GLN A 15 15.47 17.36 -5.57
N GLY A 16 14.40 17.39 -4.78
CA GLY A 16 13.65 16.18 -4.42
C GLY A 16 13.08 15.45 -5.63
N MET A 17 12.59 16.19 -6.63
CA MET A 17 12.13 15.60 -7.89
C MET A 17 13.28 14.93 -8.66
N LYS A 18 14.44 15.59 -8.76
CA LYS A 18 15.64 15.02 -9.40
C LYS A 18 16.12 13.76 -8.67
N ASP A 19 16.07 13.77 -7.34
CA ASP A 19 16.48 12.62 -6.53
C ASP A 19 15.53 11.44 -6.74
N ALA A 20 14.22 11.67 -6.79
CA ALA A 20 13.23 10.62 -7.06
C ALA A 20 13.40 10.00 -8.46
N VAL A 21 13.63 10.82 -9.49
CA VAL A 21 13.94 10.33 -10.85
C VAL A 21 15.24 9.54 -10.87
N SER A 22 16.26 9.99 -10.12
CA SER A 22 17.54 9.30 -10.05
C SER A 22 17.43 7.95 -9.33
N GLU A 23 16.64 7.87 -8.25
CA GLU A 23 16.32 6.62 -7.56
C GLU A 23 15.65 5.62 -8.52
N ALA A 24 14.66 6.07 -9.31
CA ALA A 24 14.01 5.24 -10.32
C ALA A 24 15.02 4.72 -11.36
N ARG A 25 15.87 5.61 -11.87
CA ARG A 25 16.90 5.28 -12.86
C ARG A 25 17.92 4.27 -12.33
N LEU A 26 18.39 4.44 -11.10
CA LEU A 26 19.35 3.53 -10.47
C LEU A 26 18.75 2.12 -10.36
N ALA A 27 17.51 2.00 -9.88
CA ALA A 27 16.80 0.73 -9.80
C ALA A 27 16.59 0.10 -11.19
N ALA A 28 16.17 0.89 -12.18
CA ALA A 28 15.96 0.44 -13.56
C ALA A 28 17.25 -0.10 -14.19
N TYR A 29 18.36 0.61 -14.01
CA TYR A 29 19.68 0.21 -14.48
C TYR A 29 20.12 -1.12 -13.86
N GLY A 30 19.99 -1.26 -12.53
CA GLY A 30 20.33 -2.50 -11.84
C GLY A 30 19.48 -3.70 -12.28
N LEU A 31 18.18 -3.49 -12.48
CA LEU A 31 17.23 -4.51 -12.93
C LEU A 31 17.28 -4.79 -14.45
N ARG A 32 17.97 -3.96 -15.22
CA ARG A 32 18.01 -4.00 -16.69
C ARG A 32 16.63 -3.90 -17.33
N ILE A 33 15.80 -3.01 -16.81
CA ILE A 33 14.47 -2.70 -17.35
C ILE A 33 14.34 -1.22 -17.65
N SER A 34 13.28 -0.84 -18.37
CA SER A 34 13.00 0.57 -18.65
C SER A 34 12.69 1.35 -17.36
N GLU A 35 13.18 2.59 -17.28
CA GLU A 35 12.91 3.51 -16.15
C GLU A 35 11.40 3.72 -15.95
N GLU A 36 10.63 3.73 -17.04
CA GLU A 36 9.16 3.90 -17.01
C GLU A 36 8.40 2.76 -16.32
N LEU A 37 9.06 1.61 -16.08
CA LEU A 37 8.51 0.47 -15.36
C LEU A 37 8.81 0.53 -13.86
N ILE A 38 9.57 1.53 -13.40
CA ILE A 38 9.88 1.74 -11.99
C ILE A 38 8.93 2.78 -11.40
N LEU A 39 8.29 2.38 -10.30
CA LEU A 39 7.59 3.28 -9.40
C LEU A 39 8.45 3.48 -8.15
N VAL A 40 8.48 4.71 -7.64
CA VAL A 40 9.18 5.11 -6.42
C VAL A 40 8.18 5.37 -5.30
N ALA A 41 8.55 5.07 -4.06
CA ALA A 41 7.72 5.34 -2.89
C ALA A 41 8.57 5.72 -1.68
N SER A 42 8.33 6.91 -1.11
CA SER A 42 9.12 7.45 0.00
C SER A 42 8.26 7.69 1.22
N THR A 43 8.79 7.40 2.41
CA THR A 43 8.10 7.66 3.68
C THR A 43 9.08 8.04 4.80
N GLY A 44 8.67 8.93 5.70
CA GLY A 44 9.48 9.38 6.83
C GLY A 44 9.39 10.89 7.04
N VAL A 45 10.51 11.52 7.35
CA VAL A 45 10.57 12.95 7.70
C VAL A 45 10.31 13.84 6.48
N ILE A 46 9.40 14.81 6.60
CA ILE A 46 9.11 15.85 5.61
C ILE A 46 10.22 16.92 5.63
N GLY A 47 10.56 17.48 4.47
CA GLY A 47 11.59 18.51 4.32
C GLY A 47 13.04 17.99 4.37
N LYS A 48 13.22 16.69 4.60
CA LYS A 48 14.52 16.02 4.57
C LYS A 48 14.82 15.52 3.15
N PRO A 49 15.92 15.96 2.52
CA PRO A 49 16.33 15.42 1.22
C PRO A 49 16.57 13.90 1.25
N LEU A 50 16.47 13.25 0.09
CA LEU A 50 16.89 11.85 -0.05
C LEU A 50 18.42 11.76 0.09
N ALA A 51 18.90 10.71 0.75
CA ALA A 51 20.33 10.42 0.81
C ALA A 51 20.73 9.63 -0.44
N LEU A 52 20.69 10.28 -1.62
CA LEU A 52 20.84 9.62 -2.91
C LEU A 52 22.16 8.85 -3.03
N ASP A 53 23.28 9.39 -2.53
CA ASP A 53 24.58 8.70 -2.53
C ASP A 53 24.53 7.34 -1.82
N LYS A 54 23.74 7.25 -0.73
CA LYS A 54 23.56 5.98 0.00
C LYS A 54 22.71 5.00 -0.78
N ILE A 55 21.69 5.49 -1.48
CA ILE A 55 20.83 4.68 -2.35
C ILE A 55 21.67 4.14 -3.50
N GLU A 56 22.40 4.99 -4.20
CA GLU A 56 23.29 4.60 -5.30
C GLU A 56 24.29 3.53 -4.88
N ALA A 57 24.95 3.69 -3.73
CA ALA A 57 25.88 2.70 -3.20
C ALA A 57 25.21 1.37 -2.82
N ALA A 58 23.94 1.38 -2.40
CA ALA A 58 23.22 0.18 -1.92
C ALA A 58 22.52 -0.60 -3.05
N VAL A 59 22.11 0.06 -4.14
CA VAL A 59 21.34 -0.54 -5.24
C VAL A 59 21.97 -1.82 -5.82
N PRO A 60 23.30 -1.91 -6.06
CA PRO A 60 23.89 -3.13 -6.61
C PRO A 60 23.65 -4.38 -5.75
N GLU A 61 23.83 -4.28 -4.43
CA GLU A 61 23.59 -5.40 -3.53
C GLU A 61 22.09 -5.66 -3.33
N LEU A 62 21.26 -4.60 -3.29
CA LEU A 62 19.81 -4.73 -3.23
C LEU A 62 19.24 -5.54 -4.39
N VAL A 63 19.73 -5.31 -5.62
CA VAL A 63 19.32 -6.07 -6.80
C VAL A 63 19.80 -7.52 -6.70
N LYS A 64 21.02 -7.75 -6.22
CA LYS A 64 21.56 -9.11 -6.04
C LYS A 64 20.83 -9.90 -4.97
N SER A 65 20.28 -9.24 -3.94
CA SER A 65 19.52 -9.88 -2.87
C SER A 65 18.06 -10.17 -3.19
N LEU A 66 17.58 -9.83 -4.40
CA LEU A 66 16.19 -10.09 -4.80
C LEU A 66 15.88 -11.59 -4.72
N SER A 67 14.78 -11.91 -4.05
CA SER A 67 14.36 -13.29 -3.78
C SER A 67 12.84 -13.39 -3.80
N PRO A 68 12.26 -14.49 -4.32
CA PRO A 68 10.83 -14.78 -4.18
C PRO A 68 10.34 -14.81 -2.73
N GLY A 69 11.23 -15.06 -1.76
CA GLY A 69 10.92 -15.06 -0.32
C GLY A 69 11.15 -13.73 0.41
N GLY A 70 11.59 -12.68 -0.28
CA GLY A 70 12.04 -11.41 0.34
C GLY A 70 10.92 -10.49 0.86
N ILE A 71 9.67 -10.96 0.91
CA ILE A 71 8.52 -10.12 1.28
C ILE A 71 8.58 -9.63 2.74
N ASN A 72 9.14 -10.44 3.65
CA ASN A 72 9.34 -10.06 5.04
C ASN A 72 10.39 -8.97 5.19
N ASP A 73 11.51 -9.10 4.48
CA ASP A 73 12.59 -8.11 4.49
C ASP A 73 12.09 -6.77 3.94
N PHE A 74 11.33 -6.81 2.84
CA PHE A 74 10.68 -5.63 2.27
C PHE A 74 9.70 -4.98 3.26
N ALA A 75 8.84 -5.79 3.91
CA ALA A 75 7.87 -5.29 4.89
C ALA A 75 8.55 -4.61 6.08
N GLN A 76 9.68 -5.14 6.55
CA GLN A 76 10.47 -4.50 7.61
C GLN A 76 11.14 -3.21 7.12
N ALA A 77 11.71 -3.21 5.92
CA ALA A 77 12.46 -2.08 5.39
C ALA A 77 11.60 -0.82 5.17
N ILE A 78 10.30 -0.98 4.87
CA ILE A 78 9.39 0.16 4.65
C ILE A 78 8.78 0.73 5.95
N MET A 79 8.97 0.07 7.11
CA MET A 79 8.43 0.54 8.39
C MET A 79 9.03 1.89 8.82
N THR A 80 8.27 2.68 9.56
CA THR A 80 8.79 3.88 10.25
C THR A 80 8.51 3.84 11.75
N THR A 81 7.27 4.15 12.14
CA THR A 81 6.80 4.14 13.53
C THR A 81 5.96 2.90 13.83
N ASP A 82 5.73 2.07 12.81
CA ASP A 82 5.17 0.74 12.91
C ASP A 82 5.89 -0.09 13.97
N THR A 83 5.14 -0.85 14.77
CA THR A 83 5.74 -1.77 15.77
C THR A 83 5.88 -3.19 15.23
N ALA A 84 5.18 -3.53 14.14
CA ALA A 84 5.27 -4.81 13.47
C ALA A 84 5.06 -4.72 11.94
N PRO A 85 5.70 -5.61 11.16
CA PRO A 85 5.47 -5.71 9.72
C PRO A 85 4.04 -6.19 9.43
N LYS A 86 3.43 -5.67 8.35
CA LYS A 86 2.04 -5.96 7.98
C LYS A 86 1.96 -6.61 6.61
N ILE A 87 1.72 -7.93 6.60
CA ILE A 87 1.70 -8.75 5.39
C ILE A 87 0.44 -9.62 5.41
N VAL A 88 -0.28 -9.66 4.30
CA VAL A 88 -1.46 -10.52 4.15
C VAL A 88 -1.41 -11.21 2.78
N SER A 89 -1.49 -12.53 2.79
CA SER A 89 -1.62 -13.34 1.58
C SER A 89 -2.95 -14.09 1.56
N ARG A 90 -3.58 -14.15 0.39
CA ARG A 90 -4.77 -14.97 0.12
C ARG A 90 -4.60 -15.66 -1.22
N SER A 91 -5.19 -16.85 -1.34
CA SER A 91 -5.17 -17.63 -2.58
C SER A 91 -6.59 -17.81 -3.10
N GLY A 92 -6.72 -17.92 -4.42
CA GLY A 92 -7.99 -18.17 -5.10
C GLY A 92 -7.81 -19.14 -6.26
N LYS A 93 -8.92 -19.48 -6.93
CA LYS A 93 -8.91 -20.34 -8.11
C LYS A 93 -9.88 -19.80 -9.17
N ILE A 94 -9.39 -19.60 -10.40
CA ILE A 94 -10.18 -19.18 -11.56
C ILE A 94 -9.89 -20.14 -12.70
N GLY A 95 -10.95 -20.69 -13.33
CA GLY A 95 -10.81 -21.58 -14.48
C GLY A 95 -9.90 -22.78 -14.23
N GLY A 96 -9.93 -23.37 -13.02
CA GLY A 96 -9.07 -24.51 -12.69
C GLY A 96 -7.65 -24.14 -12.21
N SER A 97 -7.20 -22.90 -12.43
CA SER A 97 -5.85 -22.43 -12.07
C SER A 97 -5.86 -21.67 -10.75
N GLY A 98 -4.95 -22.04 -9.84
CA GLY A 98 -4.77 -21.34 -8.57
C GLY A 98 -3.94 -20.07 -8.74
N PHE A 99 -4.25 -19.02 -7.98
CA PHE A 99 -3.49 -17.76 -7.96
C PHE A 99 -3.39 -17.21 -6.53
N ASN A 100 -2.49 -16.27 -6.32
CA ASN A 100 -2.20 -15.63 -5.05
C ASN A 100 -2.33 -14.11 -5.15
N ILE A 101 -2.79 -13.48 -4.07
CA ILE A 101 -2.70 -12.04 -3.84
C ILE A 101 -1.96 -11.85 -2.53
N THR A 102 -0.82 -11.15 -2.56
CA THR A 102 -0.06 -10.78 -1.36
C THR A 102 0.04 -9.27 -1.29
N GLY A 103 -0.41 -8.69 -0.18
CA GLY A 103 -0.28 -7.28 0.12
C GLY A 103 0.67 -7.05 1.30
N VAL A 104 1.44 -5.97 1.22
CA VAL A 104 2.30 -5.45 2.29
C VAL A 104 1.94 -4.00 2.52
N ALA A 105 1.75 -3.61 3.78
CA ALA A 105 1.47 -2.22 4.12
C ALA A 105 2.37 -1.72 5.25
N LYS A 106 2.54 -0.40 5.32
CA LYS A 106 3.12 0.32 6.46
C LYS A 106 2.26 1.52 6.81
N GLY A 107 2.36 2.00 8.04
CA GLY A 107 1.55 3.08 8.59
C GLY A 107 1.12 2.75 10.02
N ALA A 108 1.27 3.74 10.91
CA ALA A 108 0.93 3.67 12.33
C ALA A 108 0.58 5.05 12.91
N GLY A 109 1.12 6.13 12.34
CA GLY A 109 0.71 7.51 12.59
C GLY A 109 0.42 8.25 11.28
N MET A 110 -0.18 9.44 11.40
CA MET A 110 -0.65 10.30 10.32
C MET A 110 -1.61 9.56 9.39
N ILE A 111 -2.64 8.93 9.99
CA ILE A 111 -3.62 8.11 9.29
C ILE A 111 -5.03 8.72 9.38
N CYS A 112 -5.52 9.36 8.30
CA CYS A 112 -6.86 9.87 8.12
C CYS A 112 -7.45 9.56 6.73
N PRO A 113 -8.74 9.22 6.59
CA PRO A 113 -9.35 8.91 5.31
C PRO A 113 -9.16 10.02 4.28
N ASP A 114 -9.05 9.62 3.00
CA ASP A 114 -8.67 10.45 1.82
C ASP A 114 -7.18 10.29 1.43
N MET A 115 -6.72 9.03 1.49
CA MET A 115 -5.31 8.59 1.44
C MET A 115 -4.47 9.22 2.58
N ALA A 116 -3.96 8.39 3.50
CA ALA A 116 -3.18 8.80 4.69
C ALA A 116 -1.83 8.08 4.76
N THR A 117 -0.82 8.49 5.58
CA THR A 117 0.63 8.07 5.51
C THR A 117 0.80 6.57 5.44
N MET A 118 0.59 6.02 4.26
CA MET A 118 0.38 4.60 4.11
C MET A 118 0.88 4.23 2.72
N LEU A 119 1.88 3.36 2.75
CA LEU A 119 2.33 2.69 1.55
C LEU A 119 1.76 1.28 1.60
N CYS A 120 1.05 0.89 0.56
CA CYS A 120 0.59 -0.48 0.38
C CYS A 120 0.95 -0.99 -1.01
N PHE A 121 1.58 -2.15 -1.06
CA PHE A 121 2.03 -2.81 -2.27
C PHE A 121 1.37 -4.17 -2.38
N VAL A 122 0.63 -4.41 -3.45
CA VAL A 122 -0.08 -5.65 -3.71
C VAL A 122 0.52 -6.32 -4.95
N CYS A 123 0.89 -7.59 -4.80
CA CYS A 123 1.36 -8.43 -5.89
C CYS A 123 0.40 -9.60 -6.11
N THR A 124 0.14 -9.92 -7.38
CA THR A 124 -0.59 -11.12 -7.77
C THR A 124 0.03 -11.80 -8.98
N ASP A 125 -0.10 -13.11 -9.04
CA ASP A 125 0.27 -13.93 -10.19
C ASP A 125 -0.92 -14.20 -11.13
N ALA A 126 -2.12 -13.67 -10.83
CA ALA A 126 -3.27 -13.72 -11.71
C ALA A 126 -3.10 -12.78 -12.92
N GLY A 127 -3.59 -13.20 -14.08
CA GLY A 127 -3.64 -12.37 -15.28
C GLY A 127 -4.92 -11.54 -15.29
N ALA A 128 -4.80 -10.21 -15.33
CA ALA A 128 -5.92 -9.28 -15.31
C ALA A 128 -5.63 -8.08 -16.22
N SER A 129 -6.67 -7.42 -16.76
CA SER A 129 -6.47 -6.20 -17.54
C SER A 129 -6.14 -5.01 -16.62
N PRO A 130 -5.30 -4.05 -17.08
CA PRO A 130 -4.99 -2.84 -16.31
C PRO A 130 -6.22 -2.06 -15.87
N ASP A 131 -7.21 -1.90 -16.75
CA ASP A 131 -8.46 -1.18 -16.44
C ASP A 131 -9.24 -1.83 -15.30
N PHE A 132 -9.33 -3.16 -15.32
CA PHE A 132 -10.00 -3.89 -14.25
C PHE A 132 -9.22 -3.81 -12.94
N LEU A 133 -7.89 -3.93 -12.97
CA LEU A 133 -7.07 -3.79 -11.76
C LEU A 133 -7.21 -2.40 -11.14
N LYS A 134 -7.25 -1.36 -11.96
CA LYS A 134 -7.49 0.02 -11.51
C LYS A 134 -8.86 0.17 -10.85
N GLU A 135 -9.92 -0.32 -11.49
CA GLU A 135 -11.29 -0.30 -10.93
C GLU A 135 -11.39 -1.10 -9.62
N ALA A 136 -10.85 -2.32 -9.62
CA ALA A 136 -10.87 -3.19 -8.46
C ALA A 136 -10.12 -2.55 -7.29
N LEU A 137 -8.89 -2.06 -7.53
CA LEU A 137 -8.07 -1.41 -6.51
C LEU A 137 -8.79 -0.19 -5.91
N ALA A 138 -9.30 0.72 -6.75
CA ALA A 138 -10.03 1.89 -6.27
C ALA A 138 -11.22 1.49 -5.38
N SER A 139 -12.02 0.52 -5.83
CA SER A 139 -13.18 0.05 -5.06
C SER A 139 -12.80 -0.62 -3.73
N SER A 140 -11.68 -1.34 -3.69
CA SER A 140 -11.19 -2.04 -2.50
C SER A 140 -10.57 -1.06 -1.50
N VAL A 141 -9.87 -0.03 -1.97
CA VAL A 141 -9.32 1.06 -1.13
C VAL A 141 -10.45 1.84 -0.45
N GLU A 142 -11.54 2.15 -1.17
CA GLU A 142 -12.74 2.81 -0.63
C GLU A 142 -13.43 2.06 0.52
N LYS A 143 -13.29 0.72 0.54
CA LYS A 143 -13.85 -0.15 1.59
C LYS A 143 -12.87 -0.42 2.73
N SER A 144 -11.59 -0.11 2.55
CA SER A 144 -10.51 -0.48 3.48
C SER A 144 -9.76 0.75 4.01
N PHE A 145 -8.69 1.17 3.35
CA PHE A 145 -7.83 2.25 3.82
C PHE A 145 -8.55 3.59 3.94
N ASN A 146 -9.50 3.90 3.04
CA ASN A 146 -10.33 5.11 3.14
C ASN A 146 -11.45 5.01 4.19
N ARG A 147 -11.47 3.94 5.00
CA ARG A 147 -12.39 3.74 6.13
C ARG A 147 -11.67 3.69 7.49
N ILE A 148 -10.35 3.80 7.52
CA ILE A 148 -9.58 3.75 8.77
C ILE A 148 -9.02 5.10 9.18
N THR A 149 -8.72 5.23 10.47
CA THR A 149 -8.05 6.40 10.99
C THR A 149 -7.41 6.19 12.35
N ILE A 150 -6.39 6.99 12.66
CA ILE A 150 -5.64 6.95 13.91
C ILE A 150 -5.69 8.33 14.56
N ASP A 151 -4.94 9.31 14.08
CA ASP A 151 -4.88 10.68 14.62
C ASP A 151 -5.87 11.62 13.94
N GLY A 152 -6.04 11.53 12.62
CA GLY A 152 -6.86 12.47 11.85
C GLY A 152 -6.06 13.34 10.88
N ASP A 153 -4.75 13.13 10.81
CA ASP A 153 -3.87 13.82 9.87
C ASP A 153 -3.72 13.02 8.58
N THR A 154 -3.95 13.68 7.45
CA THR A 154 -3.78 13.13 6.09
C THR A 154 -2.34 13.36 5.64
N SER A 155 -1.73 12.40 4.95
CA SER A 155 -0.35 12.54 4.52
C SER A 155 -0.21 13.08 3.11
N THR A 156 1.05 13.31 2.75
CA THR A 156 1.51 13.80 1.46
C THR A 156 1.98 12.71 0.51
N ASN A 157 2.12 11.45 0.96
CA ASN A 157 2.89 10.42 0.26
C ASN A 157 2.12 9.11 0.00
N ASP A 158 0.80 9.17 0.05
CA ASP A 158 -0.01 7.98 0.18
C ASP A 158 -0.17 7.23 -1.12
N THR A 159 0.11 5.94 -1.05
CA THR A 159 0.35 5.16 -2.25
C THR A 159 -0.15 3.74 -2.05
N VAL A 160 -1.09 3.33 -2.91
CA VAL A 160 -1.49 1.93 -3.02
C VAL A 160 -1.23 1.47 -4.45
N LEU A 161 -0.38 0.45 -4.61
CA LEU A 161 -0.01 -0.11 -5.90
C LEU A 161 -0.47 -1.56 -5.99
N VAL A 162 -0.96 -1.96 -7.18
CA VAL A 162 -1.22 -3.37 -7.51
C VAL A 162 -0.41 -3.75 -8.75
N MET A 163 0.30 -4.87 -8.67
CA MET A 163 1.11 -5.43 -9.74
C MET A 163 0.68 -6.87 -10.02
N ALA A 164 0.45 -7.19 -11.29
CA ALA A 164 -0.04 -8.49 -11.74
C ALA A 164 0.83 -9.03 -12.89
N ASN A 165 1.44 -10.20 -12.72
CA ASN A 165 2.36 -10.76 -13.72
C ASN A 165 1.76 -11.89 -14.58
N GLY A 166 0.58 -12.41 -14.24
CA GLY A 166 -0.12 -13.44 -15.01
C GLY A 166 0.52 -14.84 -15.03
N MET A 167 1.54 -15.09 -14.20
CA MET A 167 2.33 -16.34 -14.24
C MET A 167 1.57 -17.57 -13.73
N SER A 168 0.47 -17.40 -12.99
CA SER A 168 -0.32 -18.50 -12.42
C SER A 168 -1.18 -19.26 -13.43
N GLY A 169 -1.40 -18.71 -14.63
CA GLY A 169 -2.35 -19.23 -15.60
C GLY A 169 -3.82 -18.88 -15.31
N ALA A 170 -4.16 -18.41 -14.10
CA ALA A 170 -5.48 -17.87 -13.79
C ALA A 170 -5.70 -16.56 -14.56
N LYS A 171 -6.83 -16.43 -15.26
CA LYS A 171 -7.16 -15.23 -16.07
C LYS A 171 -8.50 -14.66 -15.65
N VAL A 172 -8.49 -13.43 -15.14
CA VAL A 172 -9.69 -12.69 -14.75
C VAL A 172 -10.34 -12.11 -16.01
N LYS A 173 -11.43 -12.72 -16.48
CA LYS A 173 -12.10 -12.32 -17.73
C LYS A 173 -13.59 -12.06 -17.55
N SER A 174 -14.32 -13.06 -17.07
CA SER A 174 -15.77 -12.95 -16.91
C SER A 174 -16.15 -12.02 -15.76
N SER A 175 -17.39 -11.55 -15.74
CA SER A 175 -17.91 -10.75 -14.62
C SER A 175 -17.80 -11.49 -13.29
N GLN A 176 -18.01 -12.83 -13.30
CA GLN A 176 -17.88 -13.67 -12.11
C GLN A 176 -16.43 -13.76 -11.62
N ASP A 177 -15.46 -13.90 -12.53
CA ASP A 177 -14.03 -13.89 -12.17
C ASP A 177 -13.63 -12.54 -11.55
N LYS A 178 -14.13 -11.45 -12.14
CA LYS A 178 -13.85 -10.08 -11.67
C LYS A 178 -14.38 -9.85 -10.26
N GLU A 179 -15.62 -10.26 -9.99
CA GLU A 179 -16.22 -10.18 -8.66
C GLU A 179 -15.47 -11.05 -7.65
N TYR A 180 -15.10 -12.27 -8.05
CA TYR A 180 -14.35 -13.20 -7.20
C TYR A 180 -12.95 -12.68 -6.85
N PHE A 181 -12.20 -12.16 -7.85
CA PHE A 181 -10.91 -11.53 -7.62
C PHE A 181 -11.04 -10.31 -6.70
N ARG A 182 -12.03 -9.44 -6.94
CA ARG A 182 -12.28 -8.25 -6.12
C ARG A 182 -12.56 -8.61 -4.67
N ARG A 183 -13.33 -9.67 -4.41
CA ARG A 183 -13.60 -10.14 -3.04
C ARG A 183 -12.30 -10.55 -2.32
N ILE A 184 -11.40 -11.26 -2.99
CA ILE A 184 -10.12 -11.66 -2.39
C ILE A 184 -9.23 -10.44 -2.16
N LEU A 185 -9.21 -9.47 -3.09
CA LEU A 185 -8.52 -8.20 -2.90
C LEU A 185 -9.09 -7.40 -1.72
N ASP A 186 -10.42 -7.33 -1.59
CA ASP A 186 -11.11 -6.70 -0.46
C ASP A 186 -10.66 -7.35 0.86
N GLU A 187 -10.61 -8.69 0.94
CA GLU A 187 -10.14 -9.41 2.13
C GLU A 187 -8.70 -9.05 2.51
N VAL A 188 -7.80 -8.94 1.52
CA VAL A 188 -6.39 -8.55 1.74
C VAL A 188 -6.30 -7.11 2.25
N LEU A 189 -6.94 -6.16 1.57
CA LEU A 189 -6.82 -4.74 1.93
C LEU A 189 -7.54 -4.41 3.23
N ILE A 190 -8.70 -5.02 3.51
CA ILE A 190 -9.40 -4.84 4.79
C ILE A 190 -8.55 -5.40 5.94
N ALA A 191 -7.94 -6.56 5.77
CA ALA A 191 -7.07 -7.13 6.80
C ALA A 191 -5.85 -6.22 7.06
N LEU A 192 -5.19 -5.72 6.02
CA LEU A 192 -4.08 -4.78 6.15
C LEU A 192 -4.52 -3.47 6.82
N ALA A 193 -5.67 -2.91 6.44
CA ALA A 193 -6.20 -1.70 7.04
C ALA A 193 -6.47 -1.88 8.55
N ARG A 194 -7.01 -3.04 8.96
CA ARG A 194 -7.17 -3.36 10.39
C ARG A 194 -5.83 -3.50 11.10
N MET A 195 -4.81 -4.08 10.47
CA MET A 195 -3.46 -4.15 11.03
C MET A 195 -2.85 -2.76 11.23
N VAL A 196 -3.07 -1.82 10.29
CA VAL A 196 -2.65 -0.42 10.42
C VAL A 196 -3.29 0.25 11.64
N VAL A 197 -4.61 0.14 11.81
CA VAL A 197 -5.30 0.74 12.97
C VAL A 197 -4.86 0.12 14.28
N LYS A 198 -4.70 -1.21 14.31
CA LYS A 198 -4.28 -1.94 15.51
C LYS A 198 -2.87 -1.56 15.95
N ASP A 199 -2.01 -1.26 14.99
CA ASP A 199 -0.63 -0.82 15.20
C ASP A 199 -0.51 0.71 15.33
N GLY A 200 -1.61 1.41 15.57
CA GLY A 200 -1.59 2.86 15.66
C GLY A 200 -0.72 3.37 16.81
N GLU A 201 -0.07 4.51 16.60
CA GLU A 201 0.82 5.10 17.59
C GLU A 201 0.10 5.34 18.91
N GLY A 202 0.55 4.66 19.96
CA GLY A 202 -0.06 4.71 21.30
C GLY A 202 -1.43 4.02 21.40
N ALA A 203 -1.88 3.30 20.37
CA ALA A 203 -3.16 2.60 20.39
C ALA A 203 -3.09 1.37 21.32
N THR A 204 -4.09 1.24 22.20
CA THR A 204 -4.26 0.06 23.08
C THR A 204 -5.51 -0.75 22.73
N LYS A 205 -6.44 -0.15 21.99
CA LYS A 205 -7.71 -0.74 21.59
C LYS A 205 -8.02 -0.37 20.13
N LEU A 206 -8.74 -1.25 19.44
CA LEU A 206 -9.33 -0.98 18.13
C LEU A 206 -10.83 -0.78 18.31
N VAL A 207 -11.39 0.26 17.69
CA VAL A 207 -12.82 0.58 17.74
C VAL A 207 -13.42 0.43 16.34
N ASP A 208 -14.39 -0.46 16.22
CA ASP A 208 -15.20 -0.62 15.00
C ASP A 208 -16.48 0.22 15.14
N VAL A 209 -16.70 1.17 14.22
CA VAL A 209 -17.91 2.01 14.19
C VAL A 209 -18.82 1.55 13.05
N ILE A 210 -20.04 1.11 13.39
CA ILE A 210 -21.04 0.65 12.44
C ILE A 210 -22.19 1.65 12.39
N VAL A 211 -22.29 2.40 11.30
CA VAL A 211 -23.42 3.32 11.06
C VAL A 211 -24.53 2.57 10.32
N LYS A 212 -25.73 2.54 10.89
CA LYS A 212 -26.94 1.95 10.29
C LYS A 212 -27.98 3.04 10.03
N GLY A 213 -28.78 2.89 8.97
CA GLY A 213 -29.88 3.81 8.66
C GLY A 213 -29.49 5.16 8.06
N ALA A 214 -28.26 5.33 7.58
CA ALA A 214 -27.86 6.53 6.85
C ALA A 214 -28.54 6.61 5.48
N ALA A 215 -28.82 7.83 5.01
CA ALA A 215 -29.46 8.07 3.72
C ALA A 215 -28.63 7.57 2.52
N SER A 216 -27.29 7.52 2.67
CA SER A 216 -26.38 6.96 1.68
C SER A 216 -25.11 6.42 2.32
N ALA A 217 -24.33 5.61 1.58
CA ALA A 217 -23.02 5.15 2.02
C ALA A 217 -22.00 6.30 2.21
N SER A 218 -22.18 7.39 1.46
CA SER A 218 -21.39 8.62 1.61
C SER A 218 -21.72 9.31 2.93
N ASP A 219 -23.00 9.45 3.25
CA ASP A 219 -23.46 10.04 4.52
C ASP A 219 -23.04 9.17 5.72
N ALA A 220 -23.14 7.85 5.59
CA ALA A 220 -22.60 6.92 6.59
C ALA A 220 -21.10 7.16 6.82
N GLY A 221 -20.34 7.34 5.74
CA GLY A 221 -18.90 7.64 5.78
C GLY A 221 -18.59 8.95 6.49
N LYS A 222 -19.34 10.03 6.20
CA LYS A 222 -19.18 11.33 6.86
C LYS A 222 -19.48 11.26 8.35
N ASN A 223 -20.57 10.59 8.73
CA ASN A 223 -20.98 10.46 10.13
C ASN A 223 -20.00 9.62 10.95
N CYS A 224 -19.39 8.59 10.35
CA CYS A 224 -18.35 7.78 10.99
C CYS A 224 -17.06 8.59 11.28
N LYS A 225 -16.80 9.64 10.49
CA LYS A 225 -15.58 10.47 10.59
C LYS A 225 -15.66 11.60 11.65
N ASN A 226 -16.81 11.85 12.28
CA ASN A 226 -16.98 12.92 13.28
C ASN A 226 -16.68 12.40 14.71
N ARG A 227 -15.55 12.82 15.29
CA ARG A 227 -14.76 12.01 16.26
C ARG A 227 -14.73 12.41 17.73
N SER A 228 -15.21 13.58 18.11
CA SER A 228 -14.84 14.17 19.41
C SER A 228 -15.32 13.39 20.65
N GLN A 229 -16.16 12.37 20.50
CA GLN A 229 -16.75 11.64 21.65
C GLN A 229 -16.20 10.22 21.89
N PHE A 230 -15.45 9.62 20.96
CA PHE A 230 -15.11 8.18 21.04
C PHE A 230 -13.67 7.88 21.47
N LYS A 231 -12.75 8.84 21.40
CA LYS A 231 -11.32 8.62 21.69
C LYS A 231 -10.96 8.59 23.19
N SER A 232 -11.91 8.93 24.08
CA SER A 232 -11.67 9.03 25.54
C SER A 232 -12.18 7.82 26.36
N CYS A 233 -12.54 6.70 25.72
CA CYS A 233 -12.95 5.43 26.37
C CYS A 233 -11.87 4.33 26.23
#